data_AF-A0A836U0C4-F1
#
_entry.id   AF-A0A836U0C4-F1
#
_cell.length_a   1.000
_cell.length_b   1.000
_cell.length_c   1.000
_cell.angle_alpha   90.00
_cell.angle_beta   90.00
_cell.angle_gamma   90.00
#
_symmetry.space_group_name_H-M   'P 1'
#
loop_
_entity.id
_entity.type
_entity.pdbx_description
1 polymer ?
#
loop_
_entity_poly.entity_id
_entity_poly.type
_entity_poly.pdbx_seq_one_letter_code
_entity_poly.pdbx_strand_id
1 'polypeptide(L)'
;MPSFTELLTASDADLVRIFYKTSTGEETDFIKRINVVAAQLELNHSQLVCALGFNKHIRELTDIQQQLGFRSFKLLTYRMHELFTTDTYIELPIDNILDIYSERLEDKEVLDTLRELLHPRLEHIEADIEKTLDPAHIISYKMEIHSIYTSGIADKQFADDRLNKDIGKYRLMANEANVIIDAGYHPPSNLFFMDSLSPEEKLDLIDAGHINQDMIKNRLQNAKISAEERDVLEEHI
;
A
#
# COMPACT_ATOMS: atom_id res chain seq x y z
N MET A 1 25.42 -5.52 8.38
CA MET A 1 24.28 -5.88 9.23
C MET A 1 23.13 -6.30 8.32
N PRO A 2 22.12 -7.07 8.77
CA PRO A 2 21.02 -7.46 7.89
C PRO A 2 20.19 -6.23 7.49
N SER A 3 19.88 -6.11 6.21
CA SER A 3 18.95 -5.12 5.66
C SER A 3 17.51 -5.42 6.06
N PHE A 4 16.61 -4.46 5.84
CA PHE A 4 15.16 -4.63 6.02
C PHE A 4 14.64 -5.86 5.25
N THR A 5 14.98 -5.96 3.97
CA THR A 5 14.56 -7.06 3.09
C THR A 5 15.10 -8.40 3.57
N GLU A 6 16.35 -8.45 4.04
CA GLU A 6 16.92 -9.68 4.62
C GLU A 6 16.16 -10.12 5.88
N LEU A 7 15.75 -9.21 6.77
CA LEU A 7 14.91 -9.57 7.91
C LEU A 7 13.51 -10.00 7.50
N LEU A 8 12.90 -9.30 6.54
CA LEU A 8 11.57 -9.60 6.03
C LEU A 8 11.52 -11.01 5.41
N THR A 9 12.59 -11.43 4.74
CA THR A 9 12.66 -12.67 3.96
C THR A 9 13.36 -13.84 4.66
N ALA A 10 14.10 -13.57 5.75
CA ALA A 10 14.89 -14.57 6.46
C ALA A 10 14.10 -15.82 6.84
N SER A 11 14.78 -16.97 6.74
CA SER A 11 14.32 -18.23 7.31
C SER A 11 14.28 -18.16 8.84
N ASP A 12 13.60 -19.13 9.47
CA ASP A 12 13.62 -19.29 10.92
C ASP A 12 15.04 -19.39 11.50
N ALA A 13 15.91 -20.19 10.88
CA ALA A 13 17.30 -20.35 11.27
C ALA A 13 18.11 -19.05 11.13
N ASP A 14 17.87 -18.28 10.07
CA ASP A 14 18.55 -17.00 9.85
C ASP A 14 18.09 -15.95 10.85
N LEU A 15 16.79 -15.87 11.15
CA LEU A 15 16.25 -15.00 12.19
C LEU A 15 16.89 -15.32 13.55
N VAL A 16 16.94 -16.60 13.94
CA VAL A 16 17.60 -17.01 15.19
C VAL A 16 19.07 -16.58 15.21
N ARG A 17 19.80 -16.77 14.10
CA ARG A 17 21.21 -16.37 13.99
C ARG A 17 21.42 -14.85 14.09
N ILE A 18 20.50 -14.06 13.55
CA ILE A 18 20.54 -12.60 13.62
C ILE A 18 20.30 -12.15 15.06
N PHE A 19 19.22 -12.64 15.69
CA PHE A 19 18.81 -12.19 17.03
C PHE A 19 19.68 -12.75 18.16
N TYR A 20 20.37 -13.86 17.94
CA TYR A 20 21.38 -14.37 18.89
C TYR A 20 22.52 -13.38 19.12
N LYS A 21 22.82 -12.52 18.15
CA LYS A 21 23.90 -11.53 18.23
C LYS A 21 23.45 -10.19 18.83
N THR A 22 22.14 -9.99 19.02
CA THR A 22 21.61 -8.74 19.57
C THR A 22 21.38 -8.89 21.07
N SER A 23 21.55 -7.80 21.82
CA SER A 23 21.32 -7.78 23.27
C SER A 23 20.56 -6.53 23.67
N THR A 24 19.58 -6.69 24.54
CA THR A 24 18.82 -5.56 25.10
C THR A 24 19.43 -4.99 26.39
N GLY A 25 20.49 -5.62 26.89
CA GLY A 25 21.07 -5.26 28.19
C GLY A 25 20.03 -5.31 29.31
N GLU A 26 20.05 -4.29 30.18
CA GLU A 26 19.11 -4.12 31.30
C GLU A 26 17.89 -3.24 30.96
N GLU A 27 17.66 -2.91 29.69
CA GLU A 27 16.54 -2.05 29.31
C GLU A 27 15.20 -2.76 29.53
N THR A 28 14.31 -2.10 30.27
CA THR A 28 12.99 -2.62 30.67
C THR A 28 11.84 -1.89 29.98
N ASP A 29 12.08 -0.68 29.47
CA ASP A 29 11.10 0.05 28.67
C ASP A 29 10.93 -0.62 27.31
N PHE A 30 9.68 -0.93 26.97
CA PHE A 30 9.32 -1.68 25.77
C PHE A 30 9.78 -0.99 24.48
N ILE A 31 9.58 0.32 24.35
CA ILE A 31 9.95 1.06 23.13
C ILE A 31 11.46 1.20 23.02
N LYS A 32 12.14 1.55 24.12
CA LYS A 32 13.60 1.63 24.12
C LYS A 32 14.25 0.30 23.82
N ARG A 33 13.69 -0.80 24.32
CA ARG A 33 14.17 -2.16 24.05
C ARG A 33 14.17 -2.49 22.56
N ILE A 34 13.09 -2.18 21.86
CA ILE A 34 13.01 -2.33 20.40
C ILE A 34 14.05 -1.44 19.73
N ASN A 35 14.16 -0.17 20.13
CA ASN A 35 15.10 0.79 19.53
C ASN A 35 16.56 0.38 19.70
N VAL A 36 16.92 -0.23 20.83
CA VAL A 36 18.27 -0.76 21.09
C VAL A 36 18.61 -1.90 20.14
N VAL A 37 17.65 -2.80 19.88
CA VAL A 37 17.85 -3.90 18.93
C VAL A 37 17.86 -3.37 17.49
N ALA A 38 16.96 -2.45 17.16
CA ALA A 38 16.91 -1.82 15.84
C ALA A 38 18.22 -1.11 15.50
N ALA A 39 18.77 -0.33 16.44
CA ALA A 39 20.05 0.35 16.27
C ALA A 39 21.22 -0.62 16.05
N GLN A 40 21.23 -1.78 16.73
CA GLN A 40 22.25 -2.82 16.51
C GLN A 40 22.16 -3.46 15.12
N LEU A 41 20.98 -3.44 14.51
CA LEU A 41 20.72 -3.94 13.17
C LEU A 41 20.78 -2.84 12.10
N GLU A 42 21.13 -1.59 12.48
CA GLU A 42 21.14 -0.41 11.60
C GLU A 42 19.76 -0.10 10.99
N LEU A 43 18.69 -0.37 11.75
CA LEU A 43 17.30 -0.09 11.40
C LEU A 43 16.68 0.88 12.40
N ASN A 44 15.60 1.56 12.00
CA ASN A 44 14.73 2.25 12.93
C ASN A 44 13.67 1.32 13.53
N HIS A 45 12.87 1.86 14.46
CA HIS A 45 11.81 1.13 15.15
C HIS A 45 10.81 0.51 14.17
N SER A 46 10.31 1.31 13.23
CA SER A 46 9.26 0.93 12.30
C SER A 46 9.75 -0.14 11.33
N GLN A 47 10.94 0.02 10.79
CA GLN A 47 11.61 -0.96 9.94
C GLN A 47 11.76 -2.31 10.63
N LEU A 48 12.29 -2.35 11.86
CA LEU A 48 12.46 -3.60 12.59
C LEU A 48 11.12 -4.30 12.84
N VAL A 49 10.13 -3.55 13.33
CA VAL A 49 8.83 -4.11 13.69
C VAL A 49 8.07 -4.61 12.45
N CYS A 50 8.07 -3.85 11.36
CA CYS A 50 7.37 -4.26 10.14
C CYS A 50 8.09 -5.40 9.41
N ALA A 51 9.42 -5.37 9.29
CA ALA A 51 10.17 -6.48 8.68
C ALA A 51 9.89 -7.80 9.41
N LEU A 52 9.94 -7.79 10.74
CA LEU A 52 9.62 -8.98 11.53
C LEU A 52 8.15 -9.36 11.46
N GLY A 53 7.25 -8.40 11.64
CA GLY A 53 5.81 -8.67 11.70
C GLY A 53 5.24 -9.26 10.41
N PHE A 54 5.82 -8.91 9.26
CA PHE A 54 5.47 -9.49 7.96
C PHE A 54 6.32 -10.72 7.57
N ASN A 55 7.30 -11.12 8.38
CA ASN A 55 8.02 -12.37 8.16
C ASN A 55 7.17 -13.55 8.65
N LYS A 56 6.75 -14.44 7.74
CA LYS A 56 5.92 -15.62 8.04
C LYS A 56 6.45 -16.51 9.17
N HIS A 57 7.76 -16.57 9.36
CA HIS A 57 8.38 -17.42 10.36
C HIS A 57 8.34 -16.84 11.77
N ILE A 58 8.08 -15.55 11.96
CA ILE A 58 8.14 -14.93 13.29
C ILE A 58 7.10 -15.50 14.26
N ARG A 59 5.96 -16.03 13.74
CA ARG A 59 4.84 -16.55 14.53
C ARG A 59 5.29 -17.60 15.55
N GLU A 60 6.20 -18.48 15.11
CA GLU A 60 6.70 -19.62 15.88
C GLU A 60 7.94 -19.27 16.73
N LEU A 61 8.54 -18.10 16.52
CA LEU A 61 9.78 -17.69 17.17
C LEU A 61 9.51 -16.83 18.40
N THR A 62 8.88 -17.43 19.42
CA THR A 62 8.47 -16.74 20.66
C THR A 62 9.63 -16.07 21.39
N ASP A 63 10.83 -16.65 21.33
CA ASP A 63 12.01 -16.11 22.01
C ASP A 63 12.42 -14.75 21.42
N ILE A 64 12.35 -14.59 20.09
CA ILE A 64 12.63 -13.32 19.42
C ILE A 64 11.56 -12.28 19.77
N GLN A 65 10.28 -12.69 19.79
CA GLN A 65 9.18 -11.82 20.21
C GLN A 65 9.42 -11.29 21.64
N GLN A 66 9.75 -12.19 22.57
CA GLN A 66 10.03 -11.86 23.98
C GLN A 66 11.30 -11.04 24.15
N GLN A 67 12.33 -11.27 23.33
CA GLN A 67 13.55 -10.47 23.31
C GLN A 67 13.26 -9.01 22.96
N LEU A 68 12.28 -8.75 22.11
CA LEU A 68 11.82 -7.40 21.79
C LEU A 68 10.80 -6.84 22.80
N GLY A 69 10.41 -7.64 23.79
CA GLY A 69 9.45 -7.25 24.82
C GLY A 69 7.98 -7.50 24.46
N PHE A 70 7.70 -8.15 23.32
CA PHE A 70 6.36 -8.60 22.99
C PHE A 70 6.00 -9.85 23.79
N ARG A 71 4.86 -9.80 24.49
CA ARG A 71 4.37 -10.95 25.28
C ARG A 71 3.70 -12.02 24.42
N SER A 72 3.36 -11.69 23.18
CA SER A 72 2.72 -12.59 22.22
C SER A 72 2.87 -12.06 20.81
N PHE A 73 2.75 -12.96 19.83
CA PHE A 73 2.71 -12.59 18.41
C PHE A 73 1.62 -11.55 18.12
N LYS A 74 0.44 -11.68 18.75
CA LYS A 74 -0.66 -10.71 18.60
C LYS A 74 -0.25 -9.26 18.93
N LEU A 75 0.60 -9.05 19.94
CA LEU A 75 1.08 -7.70 20.27
C LEU A 75 2.10 -7.17 19.26
N LEU A 76 2.94 -8.05 18.69
CA LEU A 76 3.81 -7.71 17.58
C LEU A 76 2.98 -7.29 16.36
N THR A 77 1.99 -8.11 16.00
CA THR A 77 1.06 -7.83 14.90
C THR A 77 0.34 -6.50 15.11
N TYR A 78 -0.19 -6.24 16.31
CA TYR A 78 -0.87 -4.97 16.61
C TYR A 78 0.04 -3.75 16.40
N ARG A 79 1.27 -3.80 16.91
CA ARG A 79 2.24 -2.71 16.75
C ARG A 79 2.66 -2.55 15.28
N MET A 80 2.84 -3.66 14.58
CA MET A 80 3.13 -3.66 13.14
C MET A 80 1.98 -3.05 12.34
N HIS A 81 0.72 -3.36 12.64
CA HIS A 81 -0.45 -2.77 12.00
C HIS A 81 -0.51 -1.25 12.22
N GLU A 82 -0.31 -0.81 13.46
CA GLU A 82 -0.27 0.60 13.82
C GLU A 82 0.79 1.35 13.00
N LEU A 83 2.04 0.87 13.03
CA LEU A 83 3.16 1.51 12.32
C LEU A 83 2.96 1.48 10.81
N PHE A 84 2.55 0.34 10.26
CA PHE A 84 2.33 0.19 8.83
C PHE A 84 1.18 1.06 8.32
N THR A 85 0.12 1.27 9.09
CA THR A 85 -1.02 2.06 8.62
C THR A 85 -0.85 3.56 8.85
N THR A 86 -0.10 3.97 9.88
CA THR A 86 0.04 5.40 10.25
C THR A 86 1.31 6.05 9.74
N ASP A 87 2.36 5.29 9.42
CA ASP A 87 3.59 5.84 8.83
C ASP A 87 3.39 6.14 7.34
N THR A 88 3.44 7.42 7.00
CA THR A 88 3.30 7.94 5.64
C THR A 88 4.67 8.22 5.03
N TYR A 89 5.54 7.20 5.02
CA TYR A 89 6.89 7.21 4.42
C TYR A 89 7.98 7.93 5.21
N ILE A 90 7.78 8.14 6.51
CA ILE A 90 8.73 8.87 7.36
C ILE A 90 9.79 7.92 7.91
N GLU A 91 9.35 6.91 8.65
CA GLU A 91 10.22 5.86 9.20
C GLU A 91 10.19 4.60 8.33
N LEU A 92 9.14 4.39 7.53
CA LEU A 92 9.04 3.29 6.56
C LEU A 92 9.06 3.85 5.14
N PRO A 93 10.24 4.10 4.55
CA PRO A 93 10.34 4.62 3.19
C PRO A 93 9.68 3.68 2.18
N ILE A 94 9.27 4.25 1.04
CA ILE A 94 8.54 3.53 -0.02
C ILE A 94 9.22 2.21 -0.41
N ASP A 95 10.55 2.15 -0.50
CA ASP A 95 11.29 0.93 -0.83
C ASP A 95 10.97 -0.23 0.14
N ASN A 96 10.84 0.05 1.44
CA ASN A 96 10.48 -0.96 2.43
C ASN A 96 9.02 -1.44 2.26
N ILE A 97 8.13 -0.56 1.83
CA ILE A 97 6.73 -0.90 1.55
C ILE A 97 6.64 -1.80 0.31
N LEU A 98 7.39 -1.47 -0.75
CA LEU A 98 7.46 -2.28 -1.96
C LEU A 98 8.08 -3.66 -1.69
N ASP A 99 9.08 -3.75 -0.81
CA ASP A 99 9.63 -5.03 -0.34
C ASP A 99 8.56 -5.88 0.37
N ILE A 100 7.75 -5.27 1.25
CA ILE A 100 6.63 -5.98 1.92
C ILE A 100 5.65 -6.55 0.89
N TYR A 101 5.34 -5.77 -0.15
CA TYR A 101 4.35 -6.15 -1.17
C TYR A 101 4.85 -7.22 -2.13
N SER A 102 6.13 -7.18 -2.50
CA SER A 102 6.72 -8.11 -3.46
C SER A 102 7.00 -9.50 -2.86
N GLU A 103 7.45 -9.56 -1.61
CA GLU A 103 8.02 -10.80 -1.02
C GLU A 103 6.99 -11.76 -0.41
N ARG A 104 5.68 -11.45 -0.44
CA ARG A 104 4.70 -12.13 0.45
C ARG A 104 3.35 -12.51 -0.15
N LEU A 105 3.28 -12.86 -1.43
CA LEU A 105 2.06 -13.42 -2.03
C LEU A 105 1.84 -14.92 -1.74
N GLU A 106 2.87 -15.64 -1.28
CA GLU A 106 2.77 -17.09 -1.03
C GLU A 106 2.20 -17.43 0.36
N ASP A 107 2.28 -16.51 1.33
CA ASP A 107 1.67 -16.69 2.66
C ASP A 107 0.30 -16.05 2.68
N LYS A 108 -0.75 -16.88 2.66
CA LYS A 108 -2.13 -16.43 2.65
C LYS A 108 -2.50 -15.57 3.86
N GLU A 109 -1.97 -15.87 5.05
CA GLU A 109 -2.32 -15.11 6.26
C GLU A 109 -1.65 -13.72 6.24
N VAL A 110 -0.44 -13.60 5.68
CA VAL A 110 0.19 -12.29 5.43
C VAL A 110 -0.58 -11.52 4.37
N LEU A 111 -0.98 -12.16 3.27
CA LEU A 111 -1.78 -11.52 2.22
C LEU A 111 -3.13 -11.01 2.73
N ASP A 112 -3.86 -11.84 3.49
CA ASP A 112 -5.14 -11.46 4.08
C ASP A 112 -4.95 -10.29 5.07
N THR A 113 -3.86 -10.31 5.87
CA THR A 113 -3.49 -9.18 6.74
C THR A 113 -3.23 -7.91 5.94
N LEU A 114 -2.44 -7.98 4.85
CA LEU A 114 -2.14 -6.82 4.02
C LEU A 114 -3.41 -6.19 3.46
N ARG A 115 -4.35 -6.99 2.96
CA ARG A 115 -5.64 -6.53 2.44
C ARG A 115 -6.45 -5.74 3.46
N GLU A 116 -6.48 -6.20 4.71
CA GLU A 116 -7.16 -5.49 5.81
C GLU A 116 -6.51 -4.12 6.10
N LEU A 117 -5.20 -4.00 5.91
CA LEU A 117 -4.43 -2.80 6.23
C LEU A 117 -4.38 -1.77 5.09
N LEU A 118 -4.72 -2.13 3.85
CA LEU A 118 -4.61 -1.23 2.70
C LEU A 118 -5.50 0.02 2.85
N HIS A 119 -6.78 -0.16 3.17
CA HIS A 119 -7.70 0.96 3.32
C HIS A 119 -7.24 1.99 4.36
N PRO A 120 -6.98 1.61 5.62
CA PRO A 120 -6.51 2.58 6.61
C PRO A 120 -5.15 3.17 6.24
N ARG A 121 -4.23 2.41 5.62
CA ARG A 121 -2.94 2.95 5.18
C ARG A 121 -3.11 4.05 4.14
N LEU A 122 -3.87 3.78 3.06
CA LEU A 122 -4.11 4.76 2.01
C LEU A 122 -4.86 5.99 2.54
N GLU A 123 -5.80 5.83 3.48
CA GLU A 123 -6.48 6.96 4.11
C GLU A 123 -5.53 7.89 4.87
N HIS A 124 -4.56 7.35 5.60
CA HIS A 124 -3.56 8.18 6.30
C HIS A 124 -2.64 8.89 5.30
N ILE A 125 -2.18 8.19 4.26
CA ILE A 125 -1.32 8.78 3.22
C ILE A 125 -2.04 9.90 2.48
N GLU A 126 -3.28 9.66 2.04
CA GLU A 126 -4.12 10.64 1.36
C GLU A 126 -4.39 11.86 2.25
N ALA A 127 -4.64 11.65 3.54
CA ALA A 127 -4.81 12.74 4.51
C ALA A 127 -3.52 13.54 4.76
N ASP A 128 -2.35 12.92 4.63
CA ASP A 128 -1.06 13.62 4.75
C ASP A 128 -0.70 14.39 3.48
N ILE A 129 -0.97 13.83 2.30
CA ILE A 129 -0.83 14.52 1.01
C ILE A 129 -1.64 15.82 1.00
N GLU A 130 -2.87 15.79 1.50
CA GLU A 130 -3.73 16.97 1.58
C GLU A 130 -3.13 18.10 2.43
N LYS A 131 -2.34 17.75 3.45
CA LYS A 131 -1.73 18.71 4.38
C LYS A 131 -0.41 19.27 3.86
N THR A 132 0.41 18.42 3.26
CA THR A 132 1.82 18.74 2.95
C THR A 132 2.02 19.16 1.50
N LEU A 133 1.27 18.58 0.57
CA LEU A 133 1.46 18.71 -0.88
C LEU A 133 2.91 18.45 -1.33
N ASP A 134 3.66 17.61 -0.59
CA ASP A 134 5.04 17.27 -0.90
C ASP A 134 5.11 16.39 -2.17
N PRO A 135 5.79 16.83 -3.24
CA PRO A 135 5.96 16.02 -4.45
C PRO A 135 6.57 14.64 -4.19
N ALA A 136 7.46 14.49 -3.20
CA ALA A 136 8.08 13.20 -2.88
C ALA A 136 7.07 12.20 -2.31
N HIS A 137 6.18 12.66 -1.42
CA HIS A 137 5.06 11.86 -0.92
C HIS A 137 4.10 11.46 -2.03
N ILE A 138 3.79 12.37 -2.96
CA ILE A 138 2.93 12.06 -4.10
C ILE A 138 3.55 10.95 -4.96
N ILE A 139 4.84 11.06 -5.31
CA ILE A 139 5.54 10.02 -6.08
C ILE A 139 5.47 8.66 -5.36
N SER A 140 5.73 8.66 -4.05
CA SER A 140 5.67 7.44 -3.22
C SER A 140 4.27 6.82 -3.23
N TYR A 141 3.23 7.63 -3.07
CA TYR A 141 1.83 7.19 -3.18
C TYR A 141 1.50 6.59 -4.54
N LYS A 142 1.96 7.20 -5.65
CA LYS A 142 1.77 6.59 -6.98
C LYS A 142 2.43 5.22 -7.05
N MET A 143 3.68 5.10 -6.60
CA MET A 143 4.41 3.83 -6.59
C MET A 143 3.68 2.77 -5.76
N GLU A 144 3.18 3.14 -4.58
CA GLU A 144 2.45 2.24 -3.71
C GLU A 144 1.14 1.74 -4.34
N ILE A 145 0.32 2.64 -4.89
CA ILE A 145 -0.92 2.28 -5.60
C ILE A 145 -0.63 1.29 -6.73
N HIS A 146 0.35 1.57 -7.59
CA HIS A 146 0.70 0.66 -8.68
C HIS A 146 1.10 -0.71 -8.13
N SER A 147 1.97 -0.74 -7.12
CA SER A 147 2.44 -1.99 -6.51
C SER A 147 1.32 -2.81 -5.88
N ILE A 148 0.33 -2.18 -5.24
CA ILE A 148 -0.83 -2.85 -4.64
C ILE A 148 -1.59 -3.68 -5.68
N TYR A 149 -1.81 -3.10 -6.87
CA TYR A 149 -2.52 -3.76 -7.96
C TYR A 149 -1.63 -4.76 -8.70
N THR A 150 -0.40 -4.38 -9.09
CA THR A 150 0.50 -5.25 -9.87
C THR A 150 1.00 -6.46 -9.09
N SER A 151 1.11 -6.34 -7.77
CA SER A 151 1.49 -7.47 -6.90
C SER A 151 0.27 -8.35 -6.56
N GLY A 152 -0.94 -8.05 -7.01
CA GLY A 152 -2.12 -8.88 -6.72
C GLY A 152 -2.55 -8.88 -5.25
N ILE A 153 -2.14 -7.86 -4.47
CA ILE A 153 -2.60 -7.66 -3.10
C ILE A 153 -4.03 -7.16 -3.12
N ALA A 154 -4.29 -6.11 -3.90
CA ALA A 154 -5.64 -5.70 -4.21
C ALA A 154 -6.40 -6.84 -4.86
N ASP A 155 -7.68 -6.95 -4.53
CA ASP A 155 -8.63 -7.79 -5.24
C ASP A 155 -9.69 -6.90 -5.90
N LYS A 156 -10.65 -7.54 -6.57
CA LYS A 156 -11.73 -6.81 -7.23
C LYS A 156 -12.58 -6.00 -6.25
N GLN A 157 -12.79 -6.49 -5.03
CA GLN A 157 -13.59 -5.79 -4.02
C GLN A 157 -12.88 -4.49 -3.59
N PHE A 158 -11.57 -4.55 -3.36
CA PHE A 158 -10.76 -3.37 -3.09
C PHE A 158 -10.86 -2.33 -4.21
N ALA A 159 -10.75 -2.76 -5.48
CA ALA A 159 -10.89 -1.87 -6.64
C ALA A 159 -12.31 -1.24 -6.69
N ASP A 160 -13.35 -2.03 -6.46
CA ASP A 160 -14.74 -1.54 -6.38
C ASP A 160 -14.92 -0.49 -5.29
N ASP A 161 -14.36 -0.73 -4.10
CA ASP A 161 -14.45 0.20 -2.96
C ASP A 161 -13.74 1.52 -3.27
N ARG A 162 -12.56 1.47 -3.91
CA ARG A 162 -11.81 2.64 -4.37
C ARG A 162 -12.58 3.48 -5.40
N LEU A 163 -13.21 2.83 -6.38
CA LEU A 163 -13.97 3.49 -7.46
C LEU A 163 -15.28 4.13 -6.97
N ASN A 164 -15.88 3.58 -5.91
CA ASN A 164 -17.14 4.08 -5.34
C ASN A 164 -16.93 5.18 -4.29
N LYS A 165 -15.71 5.33 -3.75
CA LYS A 165 -15.39 6.37 -2.77
C LYS A 165 -15.18 7.74 -3.45
N ASP A 166 -15.48 8.82 -2.73
CA ASP A 166 -15.25 10.19 -3.19
C ASP A 166 -13.78 10.60 -3.00
N ILE A 167 -12.94 10.07 -3.87
CA ILE A 167 -11.47 10.20 -3.84
C ILE A 167 -10.88 10.43 -5.23
N GLY A 168 -11.69 10.93 -6.18
CA GLY A 168 -11.29 11.10 -7.58
C GLY A 168 -9.98 11.86 -7.74
N LYS A 169 -9.73 12.88 -6.91
CA LYS A 169 -8.45 13.62 -6.91
C LYS A 169 -7.22 12.74 -6.66
N TYR A 170 -7.31 11.75 -5.77
CA TYR A 170 -6.19 10.87 -5.44
C TYR A 170 -6.06 9.74 -6.48
N ARG A 171 -7.20 9.22 -6.97
CA ARG A 171 -7.21 8.25 -8.07
C ARG A 171 -6.57 8.83 -9.34
N LEU A 172 -6.97 10.04 -9.72
CA LEU A 172 -6.37 10.78 -10.84
C LEU A 172 -4.88 11.00 -10.61
N MET A 173 -4.48 11.43 -9.42
CA MET A 173 -3.07 11.63 -9.05
C MET A 173 -2.25 10.36 -9.27
N ALA A 174 -2.76 9.18 -8.89
CA ALA A 174 -2.08 7.91 -9.04
C ALA A 174 -2.36 7.20 -10.38
N ASN A 175 -3.13 7.80 -11.28
CA ASN A 175 -3.62 7.16 -12.49
C ASN A 175 -4.31 5.79 -12.23
N GLU A 176 -5.02 5.69 -11.10
CA GLU A 176 -5.47 4.40 -10.55
C GLU A 176 -6.48 3.70 -11.45
N ALA A 177 -7.32 4.44 -12.18
CA ALA A 177 -8.29 3.85 -13.11
C ALA A 177 -7.62 3.01 -14.22
N ASN A 178 -6.51 3.50 -14.77
CA ASN A 178 -5.71 2.77 -15.76
C ASN A 178 -5.04 1.53 -15.11
N VAL A 179 -4.52 1.67 -13.89
CA VAL A 179 -3.93 0.54 -13.15
C VAL A 179 -4.96 -0.56 -12.87
N ILE A 180 -6.21 -0.20 -12.54
CA ILE A 180 -7.32 -1.14 -12.33
C ILE A 180 -7.65 -1.90 -13.62
N ILE A 181 -7.60 -1.23 -14.78
CA ILE A 181 -7.79 -1.85 -16.10
C ILE A 181 -6.66 -2.84 -16.39
N ASP A 182 -5.41 -2.42 -16.20
CA ASP A 182 -4.23 -3.24 -16.46
C ASP A 182 -4.17 -4.48 -15.58
N ALA A 183 -4.63 -4.36 -14.32
CA ALA A 183 -4.78 -5.48 -13.40
C ALA A 183 -5.97 -6.40 -13.76
N GLY A 184 -6.82 -6.02 -14.70
CA GLY A 184 -7.95 -6.81 -15.20
C GLY A 184 -9.16 -6.83 -14.28
N TYR A 185 -9.27 -5.93 -13.31
CA TYR A 185 -10.39 -5.90 -12.37
C TYR A 185 -11.67 -5.32 -12.99
N HIS A 186 -11.52 -4.34 -13.88
CA HIS A 186 -12.62 -3.75 -14.66
C HIS A 186 -12.25 -3.53 -16.12
N PRO A 187 -13.16 -3.79 -17.06
CA PRO A 187 -12.94 -3.41 -18.46
C PRO A 187 -13.04 -1.89 -18.61
N PRO A 188 -12.31 -1.28 -19.57
CA PRO A 188 -12.34 0.17 -19.79
C PRO A 188 -13.74 0.75 -19.98
N SER A 189 -14.62 0.00 -20.65
CA SER A 189 -16.00 0.41 -20.85
C SER A 189 -16.73 0.62 -19.54
N ASN A 190 -16.56 -0.27 -18.57
CA ASN A 190 -17.26 -0.13 -17.29
C ASN A 190 -16.84 1.15 -16.60
N LEU A 191 -15.53 1.41 -16.50
CA LEU A 191 -15.02 2.62 -15.86
C LEU A 191 -15.46 3.88 -16.59
N PHE A 192 -15.36 3.93 -17.92
CA PHE A 192 -15.73 5.10 -18.70
C PHE A 192 -17.20 5.51 -18.57
N PHE A 193 -18.09 4.53 -18.41
CA PHE A 193 -19.52 4.80 -18.21
C PHE A 193 -19.92 5.01 -16.75
N MET A 194 -19.00 4.87 -15.78
CA MET A 194 -19.29 5.15 -14.38
C MET A 194 -19.45 6.64 -14.14
N ASP A 195 -20.46 6.99 -13.33
CA ASP A 195 -20.73 8.37 -12.94
C ASP A 195 -19.86 8.83 -11.76
N SER A 196 -19.17 7.91 -11.08
CA SER A 196 -18.24 8.22 -9.99
C SER A 196 -16.84 8.64 -10.45
N LEU A 197 -16.53 8.46 -11.73
CA LEU A 197 -15.29 8.93 -12.35
C LEU A 197 -15.46 10.37 -12.81
N SER A 198 -14.48 11.21 -12.50
CA SER A 198 -14.47 12.60 -12.94
C SER A 198 -14.26 12.72 -14.46
N PRO A 199 -14.59 13.87 -15.07
CA PRO A 199 -14.27 14.15 -16.46
C PRO A 199 -12.79 13.96 -16.78
N GLU A 200 -11.88 14.36 -15.88
CA GLU A 200 -10.44 14.21 -16.04
C GLU A 200 -10.00 12.74 -15.99
N GLU A 201 -10.56 11.95 -15.07
CA GLU A 201 -10.28 10.50 -15.03
C GLU A 201 -10.72 9.84 -16.35
N LYS A 202 -11.83 10.28 -16.96
CA LYS A 202 -12.28 9.78 -18.26
C LYS A 202 -11.39 10.23 -19.41
N LEU A 203 -10.84 11.44 -19.33
CA LEU A 203 -9.86 11.93 -20.31
C LEU A 203 -8.59 11.08 -20.27
N ASP A 204 -8.08 10.74 -19.08
CA ASP A 204 -6.92 9.85 -18.94
C ASP A 204 -7.17 8.47 -19.58
N LEU A 205 -8.41 7.94 -19.51
CA LEU A 205 -8.77 6.69 -20.19
C LEU A 205 -8.77 6.82 -21.72
N ILE A 206 -9.16 7.98 -22.25
CA ILE A 206 -9.13 8.29 -23.69
C ILE A 206 -7.69 8.42 -24.16
N ASP A 207 -6.87 9.21 -23.46
CA ASP A 207 -5.48 9.47 -23.81
C ASP A 207 -4.60 8.23 -23.71
N ALA A 208 -4.89 7.34 -22.77
CA ALA A 208 -4.26 6.02 -22.67
C ALA A 208 -4.69 5.04 -23.79
N GLY A 209 -5.65 5.44 -24.65
CA GLY A 209 -6.10 4.65 -25.80
C GLY A 209 -7.05 3.51 -25.45
N HIS A 210 -7.61 3.48 -24.23
CA HIS A 210 -8.56 2.44 -23.84
C HIS A 210 -9.97 2.69 -24.37
N ILE A 211 -10.30 3.94 -24.72
CA ILE A 211 -11.64 4.37 -25.15
C ILE A 211 -11.59 4.78 -26.62
N ASN A 212 -12.50 4.21 -27.42
CA ASN A 212 -12.63 4.56 -28.83
C ASN A 212 -13.73 5.60 -29.09
N GLN A 213 -13.74 6.19 -30.28
CA GLN A 213 -14.72 7.22 -30.65
C GLN A 213 -16.18 6.75 -30.56
N ASP A 214 -16.47 5.47 -30.79
CA ASP A 214 -17.83 4.94 -30.70
C ASP A 214 -18.34 4.94 -29.25
N MET A 215 -17.46 4.65 -28.28
CA MET A 215 -17.76 4.74 -26.87
C MET A 215 -18.02 6.19 -26.44
N ILE A 216 -17.21 7.14 -26.91
CA ILE A 216 -17.39 8.57 -26.65
C ILE A 216 -18.75 9.04 -27.18
N LYS A 217 -19.06 8.72 -28.45
CA LYS A 217 -20.35 9.02 -29.08
C LYS A 217 -21.52 8.43 -28.30
N ASN A 218 -21.38 7.21 -27.79
CA ASN A 218 -22.40 6.57 -26.96
C ASN A 218 -22.61 7.33 -25.64
N ARG A 219 -21.53 7.68 -24.93
CA ARG A 219 -21.61 8.43 -23.66
C ARG A 219 -22.27 9.80 -23.85
N LEU A 220 -21.99 10.50 -24.94
CA LEU A 220 -22.62 11.79 -25.26
C LEU A 220 -24.14 11.73 -25.47
N GLN A 221 -24.70 10.55 -25.79
CA GLN A 221 -26.16 10.35 -25.89
C GLN A 221 -26.85 10.41 -24.52
N ASN A 222 -26.11 10.23 -23.42
CA ASN A 222 -26.65 10.36 -22.08
C ASN A 222 -26.92 11.83 -21.76
N ALA A 223 -28.20 12.20 -21.64
CA ALA A 223 -28.65 13.55 -21.34
C ALA A 223 -28.28 14.03 -19.92
N LYS A 224 -27.79 13.13 -19.05
CA LYS A 224 -27.46 13.41 -17.64
C LYS A 224 -25.97 13.68 -17.38
N ILE A 225 -25.11 13.56 -18.39
CA ILE A 225 -23.70 13.91 -18.20
C ILE A 225 -23.56 15.40 -17.90
N SER A 226 -22.55 15.78 -17.12
CA SER A 226 -22.29 17.18 -16.81
C SER A 226 -21.89 17.95 -18.08
N ALA A 227 -22.07 19.28 -18.05
CA ALA A 227 -21.61 20.14 -19.15
C ALA A 227 -20.10 20.01 -19.36
N GLU A 228 -19.34 19.97 -18.27
CA GLU A 228 -17.89 19.77 -18.28
C GLU A 228 -17.49 18.43 -18.91
N GLU A 229 -18.13 17.31 -18.53
CA GLU A 229 -17.88 16.02 -19.17
C GLU A 229 -18.21 16.08 -20.66
N ARG A 230 -19.32 16.71 -21.04
CA ARG A 230 -19.71 16.86 -22.44
C ARG A 230 -18.66 17.64 -23.25
N ASP A 231 -18.21 18.78 -22.74
CA ASP A 231 -17.23 19.63 -23.42
C ASP A 231 -15.93 18.85 -23.67
N VAL A 232 -15.41 18.14 -22.65
CA VAL A 232 -14.20 17.30 -22.78
C VAL A 232 -14.38 16.19 -23.82
N LEU A 233 -15.53 15.50 -23.82
CA LEU A 233 -15.78 14.41 -24.75
C LEU A 233 -15.96 14.90 -26.20
N GLU A 234 -16.53 16.08 -26.41
CA GLU A 234 -16.74 16.66 -27.75
C GLU A 234 -15.41 17.06 -28.43
N GLU A 235 -14.37 17.38 -27.66
CA GLU A 235 -13.02 17.66 -28.20
C GLU A 235 -12.33 16.43 -28.83
N HIS A 236 -12.84 15.22 -28.54
CA HIS A 236 -12.20 13.95 -28.89
C HIS A 236 -12.97 13.15 -29.96
N ILE A 237 -13.91 13.79 -30.68
CA ILE A 237 -14.70 13.19 -31.77
C ILE A 237 -14.20 13.61 -33.15
#